data_AF-A0A7C5H9F2-F1
#
_entry.id   AF-A0A7C5H9F2-F1
#
_cell.length_a   1.000
_cell.length_b   1.000
_cell.length_c   1.000
_cell.angle_alpha   90.00
_cell.angle_beta   90.00
_cell.angle_gamma   90.00
#
_symmetry.space_group_name_H-M   'P 1'
#
loop_
_entity.id
_entity.type
_entity.pdbx_description
1 polymer ?
#
loop_
_entity_poly.entity_id
_entity_poly.type
_entity_poly.pdbx_seq_one_letter_code
_entity_poly.pdbx_strand_id
1 'polypeptide(L)'
;NLFLQHTSASLAINENYEKDVPLDIEDFLQSLIPDCWHGFRHTLEGCDDMSAHMKNIFIGSSLTIPVQNGSLALGTWQGIYLLEHRESAGSREIFLTEIGE
;
A
#
# COMPACT_ATOMS: atom_id res chain seq x y z
N ASN A 1 11.05 10.32 -3.38
CA ASN A 1 9.80 9.72 -3.87
C ASN A 1 10.00 8.21 -3.93
N LEU A 2 9.15 7.46 -3.26
CA LEU A 2 9.06 6.00 -3.38
C LEU A 2 7.92 5.70 -4.34
N PHE A 3 8.18 4.90 -5.38
CA PHE A 3 7.19 4.51 -6.38
C PHE A 3 7.15 2.99 -6.51
N LEU A 4 6.01 2.39 -6.15
CA LEU A 4 5.75 0.97 -6.27
C LEU A 4 5.37 0.63 -7.71
N GLN A 5 6.16 -0.23 -8.37
CA GLN A 5 5.94 -0.65 -9.76
C GLN A 5 4.93 -1.81 -9.87
N HIS A 6 3.86 -1.76 -9.06
CA HIS A 6 2.86 -2.82 -8.95
C HIS A 6 1.47 -2.19 -8.80
N THR A 7 0.46 -2.87 -9.33
CA THR A 7 -0.93 -2.39 -9.34
C THR A 7 -1.83 -3.10 -8.33
N SER A 8 -1.30 -4.07 -7.58
CA SER A 8 -2.04 -4.90 -6.62
C SER A 8 -1.50 -4.81 -5.19
N ALA A 9 -0.68 -3.81 -4.90
CA ALA A 9 -0.20 -3.46 -3.57
C ALA A 9 -0.11 -1.93 -3.47
N SER A 10 -0.03 -1.36 -2.27
CA SER A 10 0.00 0.10 -2.06
C SER A 10 1.14 0.55 -1.17
N LEU A 11 1.45 1.85 -1.25
CA LEU A 11 2.31 2.51 -0.28
C LEU A 11 1.51 3.50 0.56
N ALA A 12 1.71 3.49 1.87
CA ALA A 12 1.05 4.39 2.81
C ALA A 12 2.01 4.85 3.92
N ILE A 13 1.64 5.92 4.63
CA ILE A 13 2.31 6.36 5.85
C ILE A 13 1.27 6.40 6.97
N ASN A 14 1.51 5.66 8.05
CA ASN A 14 0.61 5.59 9.21
C ASN A 14 1.37 5.27 10.49
N GLU A 15 0.67 5.10 11.61
CA GLU A 15 1.22 4.75 12.92
C GLU A 15 1.91 3.38 12.93
N ASN A 16 3.20 3.35 13.27
CA ASN A 16 4.05 2.16 13.37
C ASN A 16 4.56 1.92 14.80
N TYR A 17 3.66 2.01 15.78
CA TYR A 17 3.97 1.73 17.18
C TYR A 17 3.12 0.59 17.71
N GLU A 18 1.81 0.69 17.49
CA GLU A 18 0.83 -0.32 17.89
C GLU A 18 0.72 -1.40 16.78
N LYS A 19 0.62 -2.67 17.19
CA LYS A 19 0.72 -3.85 16.32
C LYS A 19 -0.62 -4.26 15.70
N ASP A 20 -1.73 -3.84 16.27
CA ASP A 20 -3.09 -4.08 15.80
C ASP A 20 -3.47 -3.05 14.71
N VAL A 21 -2.85 -1.86 14.65
CA VAL A 21 -3.04 -0.87 13.58
C VAL A 21 -2.96 -1.46 12.14
N PRO A 22 -1.92 -2.22 11.73
CA PRO A 22 -1.91 -2.84 10.41
C PRO A 22 -3.07 -3.83 10.19
N LEU A 23 -3.49 -4.56 11.24
CA LEU A 23 -4.61 -5.50 11.17
C LEU A 23 -5.93 -4.78 11.00
N ASP A 24 -6.17 -3.71 11.76
CA ASP A 24 -7.37 -2.87 11.65
C ASP A 24 -7.48 -2.22 10.26
N ILE A 25 -6.35 -1.81 9.67
CA ILE A 25 -6.30 -1.28 8.30
C ILE A 25 -6.70 -2.37 7.31
N GLU A 26 -6.15 -3.58 7.43
CA GLU A 26 -6.47 -4.72 6.57
C GLU A 26 -7.97 -5.09 6.66
N ASP A 27 -8.49 -5.24 7.89
CA ASP A 27 -9.90 -5.54 8.15
C ASP A 27 -10.82 -4.46 7.57
N PHE A 28 -10.46 -3.18 7.75
CA PHE A 28 -11.22 -2.09 7.18
C PHE A 28 -11.21 -2.10 5.65
N LEU A 29 -10.04 -2.30 5.03
CA LEU A 29 -9.92 -2.39 3.58
C LEU A 29 -10.73 -3.57 3.02
N GLN A 30 -10.78 -4.70 3.73
CA GLN A 30 -11.60 -5.84 3.33
C GLN A 30 -13.10 -5.55 3.45
N SER A 31 -13.51 -4.77 4.45
CA SER A 31 -14.90 -4.33 4.58
C SER A 31 -15.32 -3.34 3.48
N LEU A 32 -14.40 -2.47 3.07
CA LEU A 32 -14.64 -1.41 2.09
C LEU A 32 -14.60 -1.93 0.65
N ILE A 33 -13.62 -2.79 0.35
CA ILE A 33 -13.35 -3.35 -0.97
C ILE A 33 -13.19 -4.87 -0.82
N PRO A 34 -14.30 -5.60 -0.65
CA PRO A 34 -14.24 -7.03 -0.40
C PRO A 34 -13.73 -7.80 -1.61
N ASP A 35 -12.91 -8.81 -1.35
CA ASP A 35 -12.52 -9.77 -2.36
C ASP A 35 -13.73 -10.59 -2.84
N CYS A 36 -13.65 -11.18 -4.02
CA CYS A 36 -14.75 -11.87 -4.69
C CYS A 36 -16.02 -11.02 -4.86
N TRP A 37 -15.96 -9.69 -4.80
CA TRP A 37 -17.15 -8.88 -5.03
C TRP A 37 -17.71 -9.12 -6.43
N HIS A 38 -18.98 -9.54 -6.50
CA HIS A 38 -19.59 -10.02 -7.75
C HIS A 38 -19.83 -8.90 -8.78
N GLY A 39 -19.62 -7.64 -8.39
CA GLY A 39 -19.69 -6.49 -9.29
C GLY A 39 -18.44 -6.33 -10.18
N PHE A 40 -17.35 -7.02 -9.88
CA PHE A 40 -16.15 -6.99 -10.71
C PHE A 40 -16.33 -7.80 -12.00
N ARG A 41 -15.92 -7.20 -13.12
CA ARG A 41 -15.91 -7.86 -14.44
C ARG A 41 -14.61 -8.63 -14.68
N HIS A 42 -13.50 -8.11 -14.15
CA HIS A 42 -12.19 -8.74 -14.20
C HIS A 42 -12.12 -9.83 -13.12
N THR A 43 -12.07 -11.09 -13.54
CA THR A 43 -12.21 -12.26 -12.64
C THR A 43 -11.24 -13.40 -12.95
N LEU A 44 -10.34 -13.21 -13.93
CA LEU A 44 -9.50 -14.29 -14.46
C LEU A 44 -8.31 -14.63 -13.55
N GLU A 45 -7.88 -13.70 -12.70
CA GLU A 45 -6.63 -13.80 -11.93
C GLU A 45 -6.85 -14.09 -10.44
N GLY A 46 -8.07 -14.51 -10.08
CA GLY A 46 -8.46 -14.84 -8.71
C GLY A 46 -9.41 -13.83 -8.09
N CYS A 47 -9.93 -14.19 -6.93
CA CYS A 47 -10.92 -13.39 -6.20
C CYS A 47 -10.37 -12.07 -5.63
N ASP A 48 -9.09 -12.04 -5.31
CA ASP A 48 -8.38 -10.94 -4.64
C ASP A 48 -7.73 -9.97 -5.66
N ASP A 49 -7.76 -10.28 -6.95
CA ASP A 49 -7.04 -9.54 -7.97
C ASP A 49 -7.64 -8.15 -8.24
N MET A 50 -8.93 -8.10 -8.58
CA MET A 50 -9.58 -6.83 -8.89
C MET A 50 -9.77 -5.96 -7.64
N SER A 51 -10.06 -6.56 -6.48
CA SER A 51 -10.09 -5.84 -5.21
C SER A 51 -8.71 -5.26 -4.87
N ALA A 52 -7.62 -5.99 -5.11
CA ALA A 52 -6.26 -5.46 -4.96
C ALA A 52 -5.98 -4.25 -5.84
N HIS A 53 -6.43 -4.27 -7.11
CA HIS A 53 -6.37 -3.10 -7.99
C HIS A 53 -7.17 -1.92 -7.47
N MET A 54 -8.36 -2.17 -6.93
CA MET A 54 -9.19 -1.11 -6.34
C MET A 54 -8.56 -0.54 -5.06
N LYS A 55 -8.08 -1.38 -4.15
CA LYS A 55 -7.32 -0.97 -2.95
C LYS A 55 -6.09 -0.12 -3.35
N ASN A 56 -5.37 -0.50 -4.42
CA ASN A 56 -4.29 0.30 -4.99
C ASN A 56 -4.72 1.68 -5.47
N ILE A 57 -5.83 1.79 -6.20
CA ILE A 57 -6.34 3.08 -6.69
C ILE A 57 -6.72 4.01 -5.53
N PHE A 58 -7.31 3.49 -4.46
CA PHE A 58 -7.75 4.29 -3.32
C PHE A 58 -6.59 4.81 -2.47
N ILE A 59 -5.55 3.99 -2.26
CA ILE A 59 -4.43 4.31 -1.37
C ILE A 59 -3.29 4.98 -2.14
N GLY A 60 -2.97 4.48 -3.33
CA GLY A 60 -1.89 4.94 -4.18
C GLY A 60 -0.65 4.04 -4.16
N SER A 61 0.19 4.21 -5.18
CA SER A 61 1.44 3.50 -5.38
C SER A 61 2.69 4.35 -5.10
N SER A 62 2.53 5.58 -4.59
CA SER A 62 3.66 6.49 -4.44
C SER A 62 3.61 7.31 -3.16
N LEU A 63 4.79 7.54 -2.57
CA LEU A 63 4.98 8.40 -1.41
C LEU A 63 6.07 9.44 -1.72
N THR A 64 5.76 10.70 -1.46
CA THR A 64 6.75 11.78 -1.44
C THR A 64 7.04 12.13 0.02
N ILE A 65 8.27 11.88 0.45
CA ILE A 65 8.70 11.99 1.84
C ILE A 65 9.82 13.02 1.91
N PRO A 66 9.72 14.05 2.78
CA PRO A 66 10.80 15.00 2.98
C PRO A 66 12.01 14.32 3.64
N VAL A 67 13.20 14.78 3.26
CA VAL A 67 14.47 14.37 3.87
C VAL A 67 15.09 15.60 4.53
N GLN A 68 15.52 15.46 5.79
CA GLN A 68 16.18 16.51 6.53
C GLN A 68 17.41 15.93 7.25
N ASN A 69 18.57 16.57 7.06
CA ASN A 69 19.84 16.14 7.68
C ASN A 69 20.17 14.65 7.43
N GLY A 70 19.94 14.18 6.20
CA GLY A 70 20.21 12.79 5.80
C GLY A 70 19.24 11.75 6.37
N SER A 71 18.14 12.17 7.01
CA SER A 71 17.12 11.28 7.57
C SER A 71 15.74 11.59 6.99
N LEU A 72 14.87 10.58 6.87
CA LEU A 72 13.47 10.80 6.52
C LEU A 72 12.81 11.63 7.62
N ALA A 73 12.20 12.76 7.26
CA ALA A 73 11.53 13.66 8.20
C ALA A 73 10.09 13.18 8.50
N LEU A 74 9.99 11.95 9.02
CA LEU A 74 8.74 11.35 9.51
C LEU A 74 8.42 11.86 10.92
N GLY A 75 7.14 11.96 11.24
CA GLY A 75 6.68 12.19 12.62
C GLY A 75 6.99 10.99 13.52
N THR A 76 6.94 11.20 14.84
CA THR A 76 7.31 10.19 15.87
C THR A 76 6.69 8.81 15.64
N TRP A 77 5.44 8.78 15.20
CA TRP A 77 4.68 7.55 15.01
C TRP A 77 4.62 7.08 13.56
N GLN A 78 5.07 7.90 12.60
CA GLN A 78 4.92 7.58 11.18
C GLN A 78 5.92 6.49 10.75
N GLY A 79 5.39 5.39 10.23
CA GLY A 79 6.11 4.39 9.46
C GLY A 79 5.65 4.33 8.01
N ILE A 80 6.48 3.76 7.14
CA ILE A 80 6.16 3.52 5.73
C ILE A 80 5.64 2.09 5.60
N TYR A 81 4.48 1.95 4.98
CA TYR A 81 3.79 0.68 4.80
C TYR A 81 3.86 0.25 3.35
N LEU A 82 4.16 -1.03 3.14
CA LEU A 82 3.78 -1.75 1.93
C LEU A 82 2.54 -2.57 2.26
N LEU A 83 1.40 -2.19 1.72
CA LEU A 83 0.15 -2.92 1.90
C LEU A 83 0.01 -3.90 0.74
N GLU A 84 0.27 -5.17 1.01
CA GLU A 84 0.04 -6.25 0.06
C GLU A 84 -1.46 -6.58 0.06
N HIS A 85 -2.09 -6.57 -1.11
CA HIS A 85 -3.53 -6.84 -1.23
C HIS A 85 -3.82 -8.21 -1.84
N ARG A 86 -2.78 -8.97 -2.21
CA ARG A 86 -2.89 -10.34 -2.72
C ARG A 86 -2.52 -11.34 -1.63
N GLU A 87 -3.33 -12.39 -1.50
CA GLU A 87 -3.07 -13.52 -0.59
C GLU A 87 -1.78 -14.28 -0.97
N SER A 88 -1.51 -14.37 -2.27
CA SER A 88 -0.32 -15.02 -2.83
C SER A 88 0.38 -14.08 -3.80
N ALA A 89 1.23 -13.20 -3.24
CA ALA A 89 1.99 -12.22 -4.00
C ALA A 89 3.38 -12.72 -4.42
N GLY A 90 3.86 -12.20 -5.56
CA GLY A 90 5.26 -12.25 -5.93
C GLY A 90 6.07 -11.14 -5.25
N SER A 91 7.35 -11.05 -5.58
CA SER A 91 8.22 -9.97 -5.10
C SER A 91 7.71 -8.59 -5.55
N ARG A 92 7.81 -7.60 -4.66
CA ARG A 92 7.50 -6.20 -4.95
C ARG A 92 8.77 -5.39 -5.20
N GLU A 93 8.66 -4.43 -6.10
CA GLU A 93 9.73 -3.53 -6.49
C GLU A 93 9.31 -2.09 -6.22
N ILE A 94 10.13 -1.37 -5.46
CA ILE A 94 9.93 0.03 -5.12
C ILE A 94 11.11 0.81 -5.69
N PHE A 95 10.81 1.75 -6.58
CA PHE A 95 11.79 2.66 -7.15
C PHE A 95 11.94 3.89 -6.23
N LEU A 96 13.18 4.22 -5.86
CA LEU A 96 13.49 5.44 -5.11
C LEU A 96 14.04 6.49 -6.05
N THR A 97 13.35 7.63 -6.13
CA THR A 97 13.87 8.84 -6.76
C THR A 97 14.13 9.89 -5.69
N GLU A 98 15.37 10.33 -5.55
CA GLU A 98 15.76 11.45 -4.70
C GLU A 98 15.90 12.72 -5.55
N ILE A 99 15.34 13.82 -5.07
CA ILE A 99 15.44 15.14 -5.71
C ILE A 99 15.68 16.15 -4.60
N GLY A 100 16.82 16.82 -4.63
CA GLY A 100 17.27 17.74 -3.59
C GLY A 100 18.76 18.03 -3.71
N GLU A 101 19.27 18.86 -2.79
CA GLU A 101 20.69 19.15 -2.59
C GLU A 101 21.15 18.62 -1.22
#